data_AF-A0A2V8TGT7-F1
#
_entry.id   AF-A0A2V8TGT7-F1
#
_cell.length_a   1.000
_cell.length_b   1.000
_cell.length_c   1.000
_cell.angle_alpha   90.00
_cell.angle_beta   90.00
_cell.angle_gamma   90.00
#
_symmetry.space_group_name_H-M   'P 1'
#
loop_
_entity.id
_entity.type
_entity.pdbx_description
1 polymer ?
#
loop_
_entity_poly.entity_id
_entity_poly.type
_entity_poly.pdbx_seq_one_letter_code
_entity_poly.pdbx_strand_id
1 'polypeptide(L)'
;LSYVIFFAVLLVVIGLLYRQTLKFEMEGDVRAALEEEWGAAKGYVRIDNFQPVWTADRTDPEEAYIVSRLQHVFFIADANGNAVDYSATYQSIGFDSPEDIQRVLNSPEPEVHIRWDKDGVPYLIKAGVIPDEHKHRYFFAIGRSL
;
A
#
# COMPACT_ATOMS: atom_id res chain seq x y z
N LEU A 1 8.58 9.68 -50.23
CA LEU A 1 9.48 9.81 -49.06
C LEU A 1 8.93 10.78 -48.02
N SER A 2 8.60 12.03 -48.37
CA SER A 2 8.06 13.04 -47.43
C SER A 2 6.83 12.58 -46.64
N TYR A 3 5.88 11.90 -47.31
CA TYR A 3 4.68 11.34 -46.66
C TYR A 3 5.01 10.28 -45.59
N VAL A 4 6.00 9.41 -45.86
CA VAL A 4 6.42 8.35 -44.93
C VAL A 4 7.06 8.94 -43.68
N ILE A 5 7.90 9.97 -43.86
CA ILE A 5 8.54 10.67 -42.74
C ILE A 5 7.49 11.41 -41.90
N PHE A 6 6.55 12.10 -42.55
CA PHE A 6 5.45 12.76 -41.85
C PHE A 6 4.62 11.78 -41.02
N PHE A 7 4.25 10.64 -41.61
CA PHE A 7 3.47 9.62 -40.90
C PHE A 7 4.27 8.97 -39.76
N ALA A 8 5.57 8.74 -39.94
CA ALA A 8 6.43 8.21 -38.89
C ALA A 8 6.55 9.16 -37.69
N VAL A 9 6.74 10.47 -37.95
CA VAL A 9 6.76 11.50 -36.90
C VAL A 9 5.41 11.57 -36.19
N LEU A 10 4.31 11.55 -36.94
CA LEU A 10 2.96 11.55 -36.36
C LEU A 10 2.73 10.35 -35.44
N LEU A 11 3.14 9.15 -35.86
CA LEU A 11 3.03 7.94 -35.04
C LEU A 11 3.88 8.00 -33.77
N VAL A 12 5.08 8.58 -33.84
CA VAL A 12 5.94 8.77 -32.66
C VAL A 12 5.28 9.73 -31.67
N VAL A 13 4.74 10.86 -32.14
CA VAL A 13 4.03 11.81 -31.28
C VAL A 13 2.81 11.17 -30.63
N ILE A 14 2.00 10.44 -31.39
CA ILE A 14 0.83 9.71 -30.86
C ILE A 14 1.27 8.66 -29.83
N GLY A 15 2.33 7.89 -30.12
CA GLY A 15 2.86 6.88 -29.21
C GLY A 15 3.37 7.48 -27.89
N LEU A 16 4.03 8.64 -27.95
CA LEU A 16 4.47 9.36 -26.75
C LEU A 16 3.29 9.88 -25.93
N LEU A 17 2.27 10.46 -26.57
CA LEU A 17 1.05 10.92 -25.90
C LEU A 17 0.32 9.75 -25.24
N TYR A 18 0.16 8.62 -25.93
CA TYR A 18 -0.51 7.43 -25.42
C TYR A 18 0.21 6.87 -24.20
N ARG A 19 1.55 6.77 -24.25
CA ARG A 19 2.37 6.33 -23.11
C ARG A 19 2.18 7.23 -21.89
N GLN A 20 2.06 8.54 -22.10
CA GLN A 20 1.89 9.49 -21.01
C GLN A 20 0.50 9.36 -20.35
N THR A 21 -0.56 9.18 -21.15
CA THR A 21 -1.92 8.95 -20.65
C THR A 21 -2.03 7.64 -19.86
N LEU A 22 -1.49 6.54 -20.41
CA LEU A 22 -1.48 5.23 -19.77
C LEU A 22 -0.82 5.26 -18.39
N LYS A 23 0.31 5.95 -18.27
CA LYS A 23 1.02 6.06 -16.99
C LYS A 23 0.20 6.80 -15.94
N PHE A 24 -0.52 7.85 -16.35
CA PHE A 24 -1.31 8.66 -15.43
C PHE A 24 -2.56 7.92 -14.91
N GLU A 25 -3.24 7.17 -15.78
CA GLU A 25 -4.40 6.34 -15.39
C GLU A 25 -3.98 5.22 -14.45
N MET A 26 -2.89 4.51 -14.76
CA MET A 26 -2.42 3.37 -13.95
C MET A 26 -2.02 3.78 -12.53
N GLU A 27 -1.33 4.92 -12.35
CA GLU A 27 -1.00 5.45 -11.03
C GLU A 27 -2.26 5.89 -10.25
N GLY A 28 -3.27 6.42 -10.95
CA GLY A 28 -4.56 6.78 -10.37
C GLY A 28 -5.34 5.58 -9.86
N ASP A 29 -5.41 4.51 -10.66
CA ASP A 29 -6.10 3.27 -10.32
C ASP A 29 -5.46 2.58 -9.10
N VAL A 30 -4.11 2.53 -9.05
CA VAL A 30 -3.39 1.94 -7.91
C VAL A 30 -3.66 2.73 -6.63
N ARG A 31 -3.70 4.07 -6.69
CA ARG A 31 -4.02 4.92 -5.52
C ARG A 31 -5.46 4.70 -5.04
N ALA A 32 -6.42 4.65 -5.96
CA ALA A 32 -7.82 4.41 -5.61
C ALA A 32 -8.00 3.04 -4.95
N ALA A 33 -7.37 2.01 -5.50
CA ALA A 33 -7.43 0.66 -4.96
C ALA A 33 -6.72 0.55 -3.60
N LEU A 34 -5.59 1.25 -3.40
CA LEU A 34 -4.92 1.33 -2.11
C LEU A 34 -5.78 2.05 -1.05
N GLU A 35 -6.53 3.08 -1.45
CA GLU A 35 -7.46 3.77 -0.55
C GLU A 35 -8.58 2.85 -0.08
N GLU A 36 -9.16 2.08 -1.01
CA GLU A 36 -10.19 1.08 -0.71
C GLU A 36 -9.66 -0.01 0.23
N GLU A 37 -8.48 -0.57 -0.07
CA GLU A 37 -7.84 -1.59 0.76
C GLU A 37 -7.46 -1.07 2.14
N TRP A 38 -7.01 0.18 2.25
CA TRP A 38 -6.79 0.84 3.54
C TRP A 38 -8.08 0.97 4.36
N GLY A 39 -9.18 1.33 3.69
CA GLY A 39 -10.51 1.37 4.30
C GLY A 39 -10.93 0.01 4.84
N ALA A 40 -10.81 -1.03 4.00
CA ALA A 40 -11.15 -2.41 4.34
C ALA A 40 -10.28 -2.97 5.48
N ALA A 41 -8.97 -2.76 5.42
CA ALA A 41 -8.03 -3.26 6.42
C ALA A 41 -8.38 -2.83 7.83
N LYS A 42 -8.75 -1.56 8.03
CA LYS A 42 -9.20 -1.04 9.33
C LYS A 42 -10.46 -1.74 9.88
N GLY A 43 -11.27 -2.36 9.01
CA GLY A 43 -12.44 -3.15 9.42
C GLY A 43 -12.09 -4.59 9.80
N TYR A 44 -11.05 -5.17 9.18
CA TYR A 44 -10.69 -6.58 9.34
C TYR A 44 -9.57 -6.82 10.35
N VAL A 45 -8.67 -5.85 10.56
CA VAL A 45 -7.60 -5.95 11.54
C VAL A 45 -8.00 -5.27 12.84
N ARG A 46 -7.81 -5.99 13.94
CA ARG A 46 -7.93 -5.47 15.30
C ARG A 46 -6.69 -5.82 16.09
N ILE A 47 -6.41 -5.08 17.14
CA ILE A 47 -5.30 -5.37 18.04
C ILE A 47 -5.90 -5.76 19.39
N ASP A 48 -5.78 -7.05 19.72
CA ASP A 48 -6.31 -7.64 20.94
C ASP A 48 -5.12 -8.20 21.74
N ASN A 49 -5.00 -7.82 23.03
CA ASN A 49 -3.89 -8.25 23.90
C ASN A 49 -2.48 -8.07 23.29
N PHE A 50 -2.21 -6.90 22.70
CA PHE A 50 -0.93 -6.58 22.03
C PHE A 50 -0.61 -7.44 20.79
N GLN A 51 -1.60 -8.16 20.25
CA GLN A 51 -1.45 -8.97 19.04
C GLN A 51 -2.48 -8.57 17.99
N PRO A 52 -2.06 -8.40 16.72
CA PRO A 52 -2.97 -8.17 15.63
C PRO A 52 -3.74 -9.45 15.29
N VAL A 53 -5.05 -9.31 15.20
CA VAL A 53 -5.99 -10.38 14.87
C VAL A 53 -6.75 -9.96 13.62
N TRP A 54 -6.58 -10.74 12.56
CA TRP A 54 -7.33 -10.59 11.33
C TRP A 54 -8.60 -11.42 11.40
N THR A 55 -9.75 -10.77 11.29
CA THR A 55 -11.06 -11.42 11.36
C THR A 55 -11.73 -11.41 10.00
N ALA A 56 -12.28 -12.55 9.58
CA ALA A 56 -13.17 -12.68 8.43
C ALA A 56 -14.31 -13.63 8.80
N ASP A 57 -15.51 -13.43 8.26
CA ASP A 57 -16.58 -14.40 8.38
C ASP A 57 -16.19 -15.71 7.68
N ARG A 58 -16.13 -16.80 8.44
CA ARG A 58 -15.76 -18.12 7.92
C ARG A 58 -16.79 -18.71 6.97
N THR A 59 -18.01 -18.18 6.99
CA THR A 59 -19.10 -18.60 6.13
C THR A 59 -19.13 -17.83 4.81
N ASP A 60 -18.35 -16.76 4.71
CA ASP A 60 -18.18 -15.95 3.50
C ASP A 60 -16.77 -16.12 2.90
N PRO A 61 -16.63 -16.90 1.80
CA PRO A 61 -15.34 -17.08 1.14
C PRO A 61 -14.80 -15.78 0.51
N GLU A 62 -15.65 -14.78 0.25
CA GLU A 62 -15.23 -13.49 -0.30
C GLU A 62 -14.43 -12.70 0.74
N GLU A 63 -14.89 -12.64 1.99
CA GLU A 63 -14.15 -11.98 3.07
C GLU A 63 -12.79 -12.63 3.32
N ALA A 64 -12.72 -13.96 3.28
CA ALA A 64 -11.46 -14.68 3.42
C ALA A 64 -10.45 -14.30 2.32
N TYR A 65 -10.93 -14.14 1.09
CA TYR A 65 -10.10 -13.68 -0.03
C TYR A 65 -9.65 -12.23 0.15
N ILE A 66 -10.52 -11.35 0.63
CA ILE A 66 -10.18 -9.95 0.92
C ILE A 66 -9.07 -9.89 1.97
N VAL A 67 -9.21 -10.58 3.11
CA VAL A 67 -8.19 -10.61 4.16
C VAL A 67 -6.87 -11.17 3.64
N SER A 68 -6.89 -12.27 2.89
CA SER A 68 -5.69 -12.83 2.26
C SER A 68 -4.98 -11.81 1.35
N ARG A 69 -5.73 -10.97 0.63
CA ARG A 69 -5.18 -9.93 -0.24
C ARG A 69 -4.55 -8.81 0.58
N LEU A 70 -5.22 -8.36 1.65
CA LEU A 70 -4.73 -7.31 2.55
C LEU A 70 -3.45 -7.76 3.28
N GLN A 71 -3.35 -9.04 3.62
CA GLN A 71 -2.17 -9.63 4.25
C GLN A 71 -0.97 -9.80 3.30
N HIS A 72 -1.11 -9.49 2.01
CA HIS A 72 -0.02 -9.65 1.06
C HIS A 72 1.11 -8.64 1.27
N VAL A 73 0.78 -7.38 1.56
CA VAL A 73 1.74 -6.30 1.82
C VAL A 73 1.24 -5.47 2.99
N PHE A 74 1.64 -5.85 4.21
CA PHE A 74 1.28 -5.10 5.41
C PHE A 74 2.42 -5.09 6.44
N PHE A 75 2.37 -4.12 7.34
CA PHE A 75 3.29 -3.98 8.45
C PHE A 75 2.60 -3.34 9.65
N ILE A 76 2.81 -3.92 10.82
CA ILE A 76 2.29 -3.46 12.10
C ILE A 76 3.45 -3.30 13.06
N ALA A 77 3.58 -2.11 13.64
CA ALA A 77 4.61 -1.82 14.64
C ALA A 77 4.01 -1.15 15.87
N ASP A 78 4.65 -1.39 17.01
CA ASP A 78 4.33 -0.70 18.26
C ASP A 78 4.84 0.76 18.23
N ALA A 79 4.49 1.52 19.26
CA ALA A 79 4.95 2.90 19.41
C ALA A 79 6.47 3.04 19.56
N ASN A 80 7.23 1.97 19.80
CA ASN A 80 8.69 2.02 19.89
C ASN A 80 9.36 1.67 18.55
N GLY A 81 8.59 1.33 17.51
CA GLY A 81 9.10 0.87 16.22
C GLY A 81 9.43 -0.61 16.18
N ASN A 82 9.02 -1.40 17.18
CA ASN A 82 9.17 -2.85 17.13
C ASN A 82 8.09 -3.44 16.22
N ALA A 83 8.51 -4.31 15.30
CA ALA A 83 7.60 -5.06 14.46
C ALA A 83 6.76 -6.02 15.31
N VAL A 84 5.44 -5.88 15.25
CA VAL A 84 4.47 -6.76 15.92
C VAL A 84 3.99 -7.85 14.97
N ASP A 85 3.70 -7.48 13.72
CA ASP A 85 3.31 -8.41 12.65
C ASP A 85 3.59 -7.78 11.28
N TYR A 86 3.85 -8.61 10.26
CA TYR A 86 4.24 -8.14 8.94
C TYR A 86 4.11 -9.24 7.88
N SER A 87 3.93 -8.81 6.63
CA SER A 87 4.03 -9.73 5.50
C SER A 87 5.47 -9.92 5.04
N ALA A 88 5.76 -11.08 4.44
CA ALA A 88 7.07 -11.37 3.85
C ALA A 88 7.43 -10.35 2.75
N THR A 89 6.45 -9.88 1.99
CA THR A 89 6.65 -8.87 0.94
C THR A 89 7.01 -7.51 1.54
N TYR A 90 6.38 -7.10 2.65
CA TYR A 90 6.77 -5.85 3.31
C TYR A 90 8.19 -5.95 3.87
N GLN A 91 8.56 -7.11 4.42
CA GLN A 91 9.91 -7.36 4.90
C GLN A 91 10.97 -7.28 3.78
N SER A 92 10.64 -7.70 2.55
CA SER A 92 11.59 -7.63 1.42
C SER A 92 11.81 -6.19 0.93
N ILE A 93 10.78 -5.33 1.02
CA ILE A 93 10.85 -3.88 0.80
C ILE A 93 11.67 -3.18 1.91
N GLY A 94 11.66 -3.77 3.11
CA GLY A 94 12.32 -3.26 4.30
C GLY A 94 11.35 -2.48 5.19
N PHE A 95 11.55 -2.56 6.50
CA PHE A 95 10.68 -1.86 7.46
C PHE A 95 10.88 -0.35 7.45
N ASP A 96 9.87 0.37 7.91
CA ASP A 96 9.95 1.81 8.16
C ASP A 96 10.92 2.08 9.32
N SER A 97 11.63 3.21 9.22
CA SER A 97 12.51 3.63 10.30
C SER A 97 11.68 3.95 11.55
N PRO A 98 12.24 3.81 12.76
CA PRO A 98 11.57 4.27 13.97
C PRO A 98 11.16 5.74 13.90
N GLU A 99 11.93 6.59 13.20
CA GLU A 99 11.59 7.99 13.00
C GLU A 99 10.34 8.17 12.12
N ASP A 100 10.22 7.42 11.02
CA ASP A 100 9.05 7.45 10.14
C ASP A 100 7.80 6.93 10.85
N ILE A 101 7.95 5.84 11.62
CA ILE A 101 6.87 5.27 12.44
C ILE A 101 6.36 6.32 13.43
N GLN A 102 7.26 6.97 14.16
CA GLN A 102 6.90 8.04 15.10
C GLN A 102 6.22 9.23 14.41
N ARG A 103 6.70 9.62 13.23
CA ARG A 103 6.08 10.71 12.46
C ARG A 103 4.62 10.37 12.15
N VAL A 104 4.36 9.19 11.62
CA VAL A 104 3.00 8.73 11.26
C VAL A 104 2.11 8.58 12.49
N LEU A 105 2.64 8.06 13.62
CA LEU A 105 1.90 7.93 14.88
C LEU A 105 1.45 9.27 15.49
N ASN A 106 2.20 10.34 15.19
CA ASN A 106 1.90 11.70 15.62
C ASN A 106 1.08 12.50 14.59
N SER A 107 0.93 11.99 13.36
CA SER A 107 0.12 12.60 12.33
C SER A 107 -1.37 12.24 12.50
N PRO A 108 -2.30 13.21 12.35
CA PRO A 108 -3.73 12.92 12.31
C PRO A 108 -4.16 12.25 11.01
N GLU A 109 -3.38 12.40 9.94
CA GLU A 109 -3.71 11.90 8.61
C GLU A 109 -2.75 10.77 8.18
N PRO A 110 -3.27 9.71 7.52
CA PRO A 110 -2.43 8.69 6.93
C PRO A 110 -1.49 9.26 5.86
N GLU A 111 -0.24 8.82 5.84
CA GLU A 111 0.75 9.21 4.85
C GLU A 111 0.81 8.18 3.71
N VAL A 112 1.04 8.64 2.48
CA VAL A 112 1.29 7.78 1.32
C VAL A 112 2.66 8.06 0.76
N HIS A 113 3.49 7.04 0.59
CA HIS A 113 4.83 7.16 0.06
C HIS A 113 5.19 5.96 -0.84
N ILE A 114 6.23 6.10 -1.66
CA ILE A 114 6.70 5.03 -2.55
C ILE A 114 7.94 4.40 -1.93
N ARG A 115 7.96 3.07 -1.86
CA ARG A 115 9.13 2.27 -1.50
C ARG A 115 9.53 1.37 -2.65
N TRP A 116 10.77 0.93 -2.64
CA TRP A 116 11.31 0.05 -3.67
C TRP A 116 11.83 -1.20 -2.99
N ASP A 117 11.53 -2.36 -3.57
CA ASP A 117 12.16 -3.60 -3.14
C ASP A 117 13.60 -3.71 -3.66
N LYS A 118 14.24 -4.84 -3.35
CA LYS A 118 15.62 -5.12 -3.76
C LYS A 118 15.78 -5.32 -5.27
N ASP A 119 14.70 -5.69 -5.96
CA ASP A 119 14.67 -5.94 -7.40
C ASP A 119 14.31 -4.68 -8.20
N GLY A 120 14.04 -3.56 -7.51
CA GLY A 120 13.69 -2.30 -8.11
C GLY A 120 12.21 -2.21 -8.50
N VAL A 121 11.34 -3.01 -7.88
CA VAL A 121 9.89 -2.90 -8.05
C VAL A 121 9.34 -1.82 -7.11
N PRO A 122 8.62 -0.81 -7.63
CA PRO A 122 8.02 0.22 -6.81
C PRO A 122 6.72 -0.28 -6.14
N TYR A 123 6.56 0.07 -4.87
CA TYR A 123 5.38 -0.17 -4.06
C TYR A 123 4.85 1.15 -3.51
N LEU A 124 3.57 1.39 -3.70
CA LEU A 124 2.86 2.46 -3.03
C LEU A 124 2.43 1.96 -1.65
N ILE A 125 2.91 2.62 -0.61
CA ILE A 125 2.62 2.30 0.79
C ILE A 125 1.75 3.40 1.38
N LYS A 126 0.67 3.00 2.05
CA LYS A 126 -0.15 3.87 2.86
C LYS A 126 -0.02 3.48 4.32
N ALA A 127 0.38 4.43 5.15
CA ALA A 127 0.65 4.22 6.56
C ALA A 127 -0.20 5.15 7.44
N GLY A 128 -0.59 4.68 8.61
CA GLY A 128 -1.42 5.43 9.55
C GLY A 128 -1.48 4.75 10.91
N VAL A 129 -2.48 5.12 11.69
CA VAL A 129 -2.63 4.67 13.08
C VAL A 129 -3.84 3.76 13.23
N ILE A 130 -3.65 2.62 13.91
CA ILE A 130 -4.74 1.77 14.39
C ILE A 130 -4.65 1.71 15.93
N PRO A 131 -5.72 2.08 16.66
CA PRO A 131 -5.78 1.95 18.10
C PRO A 131 -6.14 0.51 18.52
N ASP A 132 -5.62 0.04 19.65
CA ASP A 132 -6.16 -1.14 20.35
C ASP A 132 -7.39 -0.79 21.21
N GLU A 133 -7.96 -1.80 21.86
CA GLU A 133 -9.10 -1.62 22.80
C GLU A 133 -8.78 -0.66 23.97
N HIS A 134 -7.50 -0.53 24.33
CA HIS A 134 -6.99 0.33 25.40
C HIS A 134 -6.52 1.71 24.89
N LYS A 135 -6.72 2.02 23.60
CA LYS A 135 -6.28 3.24 22.91
C LYS A 135 -4.76 3.41 22.79
N HIS A 136 -3.97 2.35 22.95
CA HIS A 136 -2.57 2.38 22.51
C HIS A 136 -2.53 2.46 20.99
N ARG A 137 -1.63 3.29 20.48
CA ARG A 137 -1.50 3.55 19.05
C ARG A 137 -0.47 2.62 18.45
N TYR A 138 -0.87 1.92 17.39
CA TYR A 138 0.02 1.11 16.58
C TYR A 138 0.13 1.71 15.21
N PHE A 139 1.34 1.60 14.67
CA PHE A 139 1.59 1.93 13.28
C PHE A 139 1.06 0.79 12.43
N PHE A 140 0.27 1.15 11.43
CA PHE A 140 -0.25 0.21 10.45
C PHE A 140 0.07 0.74 9.06
N ALA A 141 0.69 -0.10 8.23
CA ALA A 141 0.93 0.18 6.83
C ALA A 141 0.42 -0.95 5.96
N ILE A 142 -0.13 -0.58 4.81
CA ILE A 142 -0.52 -1.49 3.73
C ILE A 142 0.08 -1.00 2.42
N GLY A 143 0.37 -1.91 1.50
CA GLY A 143 1.00 -1.58 0.24
C GLY A 143 0.44 -2.28 -0.98
N ARG A 144 0.74 -1.72 -2.14
CA ARG A 144 0.50 -2.33 -3.45
C ARG A 144 1.67 -2.06 -4.39
N SER A 145 2.04 -3.01 -5.23
CA SER A 145 2.96 -2.76 -6.34
C SER A 145 2.36 -1.78 -7.34
N LEU A 146 3.18 -0.87 -7.87
CA LEU A 146 2.83 0.09 -8.93
C LEU A 146 3.00 -0.50 -10.33
#